data_AF-A0A7S0PZ22-F1
#
_entry.id   AF-A0A7S0PZ22-F1
#
_cell.length_a   1.000
_cell.length_b   1.000
_cell.length_c   1.000
_cell.angle_alpha   90.00
_cell.angle_beta   90.00
_cell.angle_gamma   90.00
#
_symmetry.space_group_name_H-M   'P 1'
#
loop_
_entity.id
_entity.type
_entity.pdbx_description
1 polymer ?
#
loop_
_entity_poly.entity_id
_entity_poly.type
_entity_poly.pdbx_seq_one_letter_code
_entity_poly.pdbx_strand_id
1 'polypeptide(L)'
;DVDSLATAAFKVGIQDTGATFCDRDAVCREHGIEDVTAMVKATASEYGDPVPQWWLNFGSISTAALLPIYIDWFRSRNAQLVVYCPVLCQVALFAALQLKIPAVSLLTASGPGYFDAA
;
A
#
# COMPACT_ATOMS: atom_id res chain seq x y z
N ASP A 1 7.34 21.12 8.01
CA ASP A 1 8.44 20.30 8.53
C ASP A 1 8.16 18.84 8.19
N VAL A 2 8.82 18.35 7.14
CA VAL A 2 8.52 17.04 6.49
C VAL A 2 9.09 15.88 7.32
N ASP A 3 9.97 16.16 8.28
CA ASP A 3 10.60 15.16 9.16
C ASP A 3 9.59 14.39 10.01
N SER A 4 8.44 15.00 10.33
CA SER A 4 7.33 14.34 11.03
C SER A 4 6.66 13.22 10.23
N LEU A 5 6.88 13.16 8.92
CA LEU A 5 6.35 12.11 8.02
C LEU A 5 7.36 10.98 7.76
N ALA A 6 8.59 11.08 8.29
CA ALA A 6 9.60 10.04 8.14
C ALA A 6 9.25 8.78 8.96
N THR A 7 9.62 7.60 8.45
CA THR A 7 9.40 6.30 9.12
C THR A 7 9.91 6.28 10.55
N ALA A 8 11.04 6.94 10.83
CA ALA A 8 11.61 7.02 12.17
C ALA A 8 10.69 7.77 13.15
N ALA A 9 10.15 8.92 12.74
CA ALA A 9 9.22 9.71 13.54
C ALA A 9 7.92 8.94 13.80
N PHE A 10 7.41 8.23 12.79
CA PHE A 10 6.21 7.39 12.96
C PHE A 10 6.43 6.25 13.97
N LYS A 11 7.57 5.56 13.90
CA LYS A 11 7.92 4.47 14.83
C LYS A 11 7.98 4.95 16.28
N VAL A 12 8.57 6.11 16.53
CA VAL A 12 8.60 6.73 17.87
C VAL A 12 7.17 6.98 18.38
N GLY A 13 6.29 7.50 17.53
CA GLY A 13 4.90 7.79 17.91
C GLY A 13 4.06 6.57 18.31
N ILE A 14 4.42 5.36 17.85
CA ILE A 14 3.64 4.15 18.10
C ILE A 14 4.29 3.17 19.09
N GLN A 15 5.55 3.39 19.49
CA GLN A 15 6.36 2.41 20.24
C GLN A 15 5.68 1.94 21.54
N ASP A 16 4.92 2.81 22.20
CA ASP A 16 4.27 2.54 23.50
C ASP A 16 2.80 2.10 23.36
N THR A 17 2.31 1.92 22.13
CA THR A 17 0.90 1.59 21.85
C THR A 17 0.63 0.10 21.68
N GLY A 18 1.69 -0.72 21.61
CA GLY A 18 1.60 -2.13 21.20
C GLY A 18 1.38 -2.32 19.69
N ALA A 19 1.30 -1.23 18.90
CA ALA A 19 1.24 -1.31 17.45
C ALA A 19 2.60 -1.73 16.86
N THR A 20 2.56 -2.41 15.72
CA THR A 20 3.76 -2.76 14.96
C THR A 20 3.78 -2.02 13.64
N PHE A 21 4.94 -1.50 13.27
CA PHE A 21 5.18 -0.94 11.95
C PHE A 21 5.84 -1.99 11.06
N CYS A 22 5.27 -2.24 9.89
CA CYS A 22 5.87 -3.10 8.87
C CYS A 22 6.12 -2.28 7.61
N ASP A 23 7.34 -2.36 7.10
CA ASP A 23 7.68 -1.78 5.81
C ASP A 23 7.06 -2.61 4.69
N ARG A 24 6.42 -1.96 3.71
CA ARG A 24 5.72 -2.64 2.62
C ARG A 24 6.66 -3.44 1.75
N ASP A 25 7.82 -2.88 1.42
CA ASP A 25 8.79 -3.54 0.55
C ASP A 25 9.44 -4.73 1.28
N ALA A 26 9.64 -4.63 2.59
CA ALA A 26 10.05 -5.77 3.42
C ALA A 26 9.03 -6.92 3.39
N VAL A 27 7.72 -6.63 3.46
CA VAL A 27 6.67 -7.66 3.35
C VAL A 27 6.67 -8.28 1.95
N CYS A 28 6.85 -7.47 0.90
CA CYS A 28 6.78 -7.95 -0.48
C CYS A 28 8.05 -8.69 -0.95
N ARG A 29 9.20 -8.46 -0.28
CA ARG A 29 10.48 -9.11 -0.60
C ARG A 29 10.40 -10.63 -0.47
N GLU A 30 9.68 -11.12 0.53
CA GLU A 30 9.46 -12.57 0.73
C GLU A 30 8.72 -13.22 -0.45
N HIS A 31 8.09 -12.41 -1.29
CA HIS A 31 7.35 -12.81 -2.50
C HIS A 31 8.04 -12.37 -3.80
N GLY A 32 9.33 -12.00 -3.75
CA GLY A 32 10.13 -11.67 -4.93
C GLY A 32 9.95 -10.24 -5.47
N ILE A 33 9.32 -9.34 -4.72
CA ILE A 33 9.18 -7.92 -5.09
C ILE A 33 10.04 -7.08 -4.15
N GLU A 34 11.21 -6.65 -4.64
CA GLU A 34 12.20 -5.90 -3.87
C GLU A 34 11.83 -4.42 -3.64
N ASP A 35 11.20 -3.80 -4.65
CA ASP A 35 10.75 -2.41 -4.61
C ASP A 35 9.38 -2.32 -5.29
N VAL A 36 8.34 -2.16 -4.47
CA VAL A 36 6.96 -2.09 -4.97
C VAL A 36 6.75 -0.83 -5.79
N THR A 37 7.42 0.28 -5.45
CA THR A 37 7.30 1.54 -6.20
C THR A 37 7.92 1.41 -7.58
N ALA A 38 9.09 0.76 -7.68
CA ALA A 38 9.73 0.46 -8.96
C ALA A 38 8.89 -0.51 -9.80
N MET A 39 8.33 -1.57 -9.20
CA MET A 39 7.42 -2.50 -9.88
C MET A 39 6.20 -1.78 -10.46
N VAL A 40 5.59 -0.91 -9.65
CA VAL A 40 4.46 -0.06 -10.05
C VAL A 40 4.91 0.87 -11.19
N LYS A 41 6.01 1.60 -11.07
CA LYS A 41 6.53 2.46 -12.16
C LYS A 41 6.92 1.70 -13.43
N ALA A 42 7.44 0.48 -13.33
CA ALA A 42 7.77 -0.35 -14.48
C ALA A 42 6.51 -0.74 -15.27
N THR A 43 5.44 -1.10 -14.56
CA THR A 43 4.12 -1.35 -15.17
C THR A 43 3.62 -0.13 -15.96
N ALA A 44 3.96 1.10 -15.53
CA ALA A 44 3.61 2.31 -16.24
C ALA A 44 4.37 2.44 -17.57
N SER A 45 5.66 2.08 -17.56
CA SER A 45 6.53 2.15 -18.74
C SER A 45 6.15 1.13 -19.83
N GLU A 46 5.51 0.03 -19.47
CA GLU A 46 4.98 -0.96 -20.40
C GLU A 46 3.84 -0.42 -21.28
N TYR A 47 3.21 0.70 -20.89
CA TYR A 47 2.13 1.31 -21.64
C TYR A 47 2.56 2.26 -22.76
N GLY A 48 3.86 2.53 -22.90
CA GLY A 48 4.41 3.39 -23.95
C GLY A 48 4.24 4.89 -23.71
N ASP A 49 4.78 5.69 -24.64
CA ASP A 49 4.71 7.15 -24.64
C ASP A 49 4.11 7.63 -25.98
N PRO A 50 2.94 8.30 -25.99
CA PRO A 50 2.17 8.73 -24.82
C PRO A 50 1.39 7.59 -24.16
N VAL A 51 1.25 7.69 -22.83
CA VAL A 51 0.49 6.75 -22.02
C VAL A 51 -0.98 6.74 -22.51
N PRO A 52 -1.53 5.59 -22.91
CA PRO A 52 -2.88 5.49 -23.44
C PRO A 52 -3.94 5.75 -22.36
N GLN A 53 -5.11 6.30 -22.73
CA GLN A 53 -6.15 6.70 -21.78
C GLN A 53 -6.66 5.58 -20.85
N TRP A 54 -6.49 4.32 -21.24
CA TRP A 54 -6.85 3.16 -20.42
C TRP A 54 -5.82 2.82 -19.32
N TRP A 55 -4.76 3.63 -19.17
CA TRP A 55 -3.84 3.65 -18.01
C TRP A 55 -4.55 3.72 -16.66
N LEU A 56 -5.82 4.16 -16.60
CA LEU A 56 -6.63 4.07 -15.39
C LEU A 56 -6.74 2.64 -14.81
N ASN A 57 -6.46 1.60 -15.62
CA ASN A 57 -6.34 0.21 -15.20
C ASN A 57 -4.98 -0.17 -14.57
N PHE A 58 -4.02 0.75 -14.54
CA PHE A 58 -2.72 0.57 -13.91
C PHE A 58 -2.82 0.08 -12.48
N GLY A 59 -3.74 0.71 -11.72
CA GLY A 59 -4.04 0.30 -10.35
C GLY A 59 -4.53 -1.15 -10.29
N SER A 60 -5.18 -1.67 -11.33
CA SER A 60 -5.66 -3.05 -11.40
C SER A 60 -4.54 -4.06 -11.63
N ILE A 61 -3.54 -3.75 -12.47
CA ILE A 61 -2.39 -4.65 -12.70
C ILE A 61 -1.52 -4.74 -11.45
N SER A 62 -1.15 -3.59 -10.86
CA SER A 62 -0.38 -3.59 -9.61
C SER A 62 -1.15 -4.26 -8.47
N THR A 63 -2.47 -4.07 -8.41
CA THR A 63 -3.32 -4.74 -7.42
C THR A 63 -3.32 -6.26 -7.61
N ALA A 64 -3.40 -6.75 -8.84
CA ALA A 64 -3.39 -8.18 -9.12
C ALA A 64 -2.08 -8.85 -8.65
N ALA A 65 -0.93 -8.19 -8.87
CA ALA A 65 0.37 -8.67 -8.40
C ALA A 65 0.49 -8.67 -6.86
N LEU A 66 -0.04 -7.65 -6.19
CA LEU A 66 0.08 -7.47 -4.75
C LEU A 66 -0.98 -8.25 -3.94
N LEU A 67 -2.12 -8.59 -4.55
CA LEU A 67 -3.25 -9.24 -3.86
C LEU A 67 -2.88 -10.54 -3.11
N PRO A 68 -2.17 -11.52 -3.70
CA PRO A 68 -1.81 -12.74 -2.96
C PRO A 68 -0.94 -12.45 -1.74
N ILE A 69 -0.02 -11.49 -1.85
CA ILE A 69 0.87 -11.07 -0.76
C ILE A 69 0.06 -10.51 0.40
N TYR A 70 -0.90 -9.62 0.12
CA TYR A 70 -1.76 -9.03 1.15
C TYR A 70 -2.68 -10.05 1.82
N ILE A 71 -3.17 -11.04 1.05
CA ILE A 71 -3.98 -12.14 1.59
C ILE A 71 -3.17 -12.97 2.59
N ASP A 72 -1.96 -13.37 2.22
CA ASP A 72 -1.08 -14.16 3.08
C ASP A 72 -0.64 -13.36 4.31
N TRP A 73 -0.32 -12.07 4.11
CA TRP A 73 0.04 -11.17 5.19
C TRP A 73 -1.11 -11.00 6.20
N PHE A 74 -2.35 -10.75 5.75
CA PHE A 74 -3.51 -10.63 6.63
C PHE A 74 -3.81 -11.92 7.40
N ARG A 75 -3.66 -13.07 6.76
CA ARG A 75 -3.80 -14.38 7.42
C ARG A 75 -2.72 -14.60 8.48
N SER A 76 -1.46 -14.29 8.17
CA SER A 76 -0.33 -14.46 9.10
C SER A 76 -0.50 -13.64 10.40
N ARG A 77 -1.22 -12.51 10.32
CA ARG A 77 -1.51 -11.63 11.44
C ARG A 77 -2.86 -11.88 12.09
N ASN A 78 -3.64 -12.86 11.61
CA ASN A 78 -5.00 -13.11 12.04
C ASN A 78 -5.86 -11.82 12.05
N ALA A 79 -5.75 -11.01 10.99
CA ALA A 79 -6.37 -9.70 10.93
C ALA A 79 -7.90 -9.78 11.11
N GLN A 80 -8.44 -8.98 12.05
CA GLN A 80 -9.87 -8.92 12.37
C GLN A 80 -10.55 -7.64 11.84
N LEU A 81 -9.75 -6.65 11.47
CA LEU A 81 -10.18 -5.36 10.91
C LEU A 81 -9.04 -4.84 10.03
N VAL A 82 -9.39 -4.26 8.89
CA VAL A 82 -8.43 -3.59 7.99
C VAL A 82 -8.80 -2.12 7.87
N VAL A 83 -7.89 -1.24 8.25
CA VAL A 83 -7.99 0.20 7.97
C VAL A 83 -7.03 0.52 6.84
N TYR A 84 -7.50 1.14 5.76
CA TYR A 84 -6.69 1.34 4.56
C TYR A 84 -6.91 2.71 3.92
N CYS A 85 -5.88 3.20 3.21
CA CYS A 85 -6.02 4.36 2.36
C CYS A 85 -6.61 3.97 0.99
N PRO A 86 -7.76 4.52 0.58
CA PRO A 86 -8.41 4.16 -0.68
C PRO A 86 -7.66 4.67 -1.93
N VAL A 87 -6.71 5.60 -1.76
CA VAL A 87 -5.88 6.12 -2.85
C VAL A 87 -4.58 5.33 -2.98
N LEU A 88 -3.90 5.05 -1.86
CA LEU A 88 -2.55 4.48 -1.87
C LEU A 88 -2.49 2.96 -1.65
N CYS A 89 -3.58 2.32 -1.21
CA CYS A 89 -3.55 0.93 -0.78
C CYS A 89 -4.85 0.18 -1.12
N GLN A 90 -5.35 0.32 -2.34
CA GLN A 90 -6.58 -0.34 -2.81
C GLN A 90 -6.52 -1.86 -2.69
N VAL A 91 -5.35 -2.47 -2.88
CA VAL A 91 -5.14 -3.92 -2.69
C VAL A 91 -5.56 -4.42 -1.31
N ALA A 92 -5.42 -3.60 -0.25
CA ALA A 92 -5.85 -3.96 1.09
C ALA A 92 -7.37 -4.14 1.19
N LEU A 93 -8.16 -3.34 0.47
CA LEU A 93 -9.61 -3.53 0.39
C LEU A 93 -9.94 -4.88 -0.26
N PHE A 94 -9.34 -5.17 -1.41
CA PHE A 94 -9.63 -6.40 -2.14
C PHE A 94 -9.23 -7.64 -1.34
N ALA A 95 -8.07 -7.62 -0.67
CA ALA A 95 -7.67 -8.70 0.22
C ALA A 95 -8.64 -8.88 1.39
N ALA A 96 -9.09 -7.78 2.02
CA ALA A 96 -10.05 -7.82 3.12
C ALA A 96 -11.41 -8.39 2.66
N LEU A 97 -11.92 -7.96 1.50
CA LEU A 97 -13.14 -8.48 0.91
C LEU A 97 -13.04 -9.99 0.64
N GLN A 98 -11.93 -10.46 0.07
CA GLN A 98 -11.72 -11.88 -0.22
C GLN A 98 -11.66 -12.73 1.06
N LEU A 99 -11.07 -12.19 2.13
CA LEU A 99 -10.97 -12.85 3.43
C LEU A 99 -12.20 -12.64 4.32
N LYS A 100 -13.19 -11.86 3.87
CA LYS A 100 -14.38 -11.47 4.65
C LYS A 100 -14.02 -10.76 5.97
N ILE A 101 -12.95 -9.97 5.95
CA ILE A 101 -12.52 -9.13 7.08
C ILE A 101 -13.20 -7.75 6.93
N PRO A 102 -13.80 -7.19 8.00
CA PRO A 102 -14.29 -5.81 7.99
C PRO A 102 -13.20 -4.83 7.54
N ALA A 103 -13.55 -3.91 6.64
CA ALA A 103 -12.63 -2.92 6.11
C ALA A 103 -13.19 -1.49 6.25
N VAL A 104 -12.36 -0.57 6.71
CA VAL A 104 -12.71 0.85 6.88
C VAL A 104 -11.73 1.68 6.07
N SER A 105 -12.25 2.54 5.19
CA SER A 105 -11.41 3.51 4.48
C SER A 105 -11.03 4.66 5.42
N LEU A 106 -9.72 4.95 5.45
CA LEU A 106 -9.16 6.12 6.11
C LEU A 106 -8.33 6.87 5.08
N LEU A 107 -8.83 8.01 4.61
CA LEU A 107 -8.10 8.83 3.65
C LEU A 107 -6.90 9.48 4.35
N THR A 108 -5.72 8.86 4.23
CA THR A 108 -4.47 9.37 4.78
C THR A 108 -3.79 10.41 3.87
N ALA A 109 -4.37 10.67 2.69
CA ALA A 109 -3.90 11.63 1.70
C ALA A 109 -4.31 13.09 1.99
N SER A 110 -4.83 13.39 3.19
CA SER A 110 -5.37 14.72 3.56
C SER A 110 -4.37 15.65 4.24
N GLY A 111 -3.07 15.32 4.26
CA GLY A 111 -2.03 16.19 4.79
C GLY A 111 -1.42 17.10 3.71
N PRO A 112 -0.99 18.34 4.06
CA PRO A 112 -0.37 19.27 3.10
C PRO A 112 0.86 18.69 2.38
N GLY A 113 1.55 17.70 2.95
CA GLY A 113 2.68 17.01 2.31
C GLY A 113 2.33 15.99 1.23
N TYR A 114 1.05 15.70 0.97
CA TYR A 114 0.65 14.69 -0.02
C TYR A 114 0.73 15.20 -1.47
N PHE A 115 0.35 16.44 -1.73
CA PHE A 115 0.44 17.04 -3.07
C PHE A 115 1.81 17.66 -3.37
N ASP A 116 2.59 18.03 -2.36
CA ASP A 116 3.93 18.61 -2.57
C ASP A 116 4.97 17.58 -3.05
N ALA A 117 4.67 16.27 -2.98
CA ALA A 117 5.57 15.17 -3.35
C ALA A 117 5.16 14.37 -4.59
N ALA A 118 4.05 14.74 -5.26
CA ALA A 118 3.55 14.09 -6.48
C ALA A 118 3.78 15.01 -7.70
#